data_AF-A0A504C6X2-F1
#
_entry.id   AF-A0A504C6X2-F1
#
_cell.length_a   1.000
_cell.length_b   1.000
_cell.length_c   1.000
_cell.angle_alpha   90.00
_cell.angle_beta   90.00
_cell.angle_gamma   90.00
#
_symmetry.space_group_name_H-M   'P 1'
#
loop_
_entity.id
_entity.type
_entity.pdbx_description
1 polymer ?
#
loop_
_entity_poly.entity_id
_entity_poly.type
_entity_poly.pdbx_seq_one_letter_code
_entity_poly.pdbx_strand_id
1 'polypeptide(L)'
;MFEWVSNFLESHVANQIQPGIDVANIVAVAFLLAAFVISYKEYRRDKRRTQDEKERDIRINELDKQISRESSAKSLYNDYLKLYLKFPGLSMGKYRKGDDVDEDRYDTFVSIMLSAFDEAINYTEGDYYFQILRDQLFRHGEYIRPLLHKDVPDADNYRGIYSTKFLALVDRAYDEIDVNIEKSATTSPSGS
;
A
#
# COMPACT_ATOMS: atom_id res chain seq x y z
N MET A 1 17.90 32.10 33.11
CA MET A 1 17.22 33.21 32.41
C MET A 1 16.80 34.31 33.38
N PHE A 2 16.18 33.98 34.53
CA PHE A 2 15.89 34.95 35.60
C PHE A 2 17.14 35.62 36.19
N GLU A 3 18.24 34.89 36.42
CA GLU A 3 19.50 35.47 36.93
C GLU A 3 20.17 36.46 35.95
N TRP A 4 20.01 36.26 34.63
CA TRP A 4 20.60 37.14 33.64
C TRP A 4 19.86 38.48 33.56
N VAL A 5 18.54 38.46 33.64
CA VAL A 5 17.70 39.67 33.68
C VAL A 5 17.94 40.46 34.98
N SER A 6 18.12 39.76 36.10
CA SER A 6 18.47 40.38 37.40
C SER A 6 19.80 41.15 37.32
N ASN A 7 20.86 40.50 36.83
CA ASN A 7 22.18 41.12 36.74
C ASN A 7 22.25 42.24 35.68
N PHE A 8 21.45 42.15 34.62
CA PHE A 8 21.34 43.22 33.61
C PHE A 8 20.63 44.45 34.19
N LEU A 9 19.55 44.26 34.95
CA LEU A 9 18.83 45.36 35.61
C LEU A 9 19.68 46.03 36.69
N GLU A 10 20.41 45.27 37.50
CA GLU A 10 21.28 45.84 38.55
C GLU A 10 22.45 46.66 37.97
N SER A 11 23.05 46.20 36.87
CA SER A 11 24.21 46.91 36.27
C SER A 11 23.83 48.16 35.47
N HIS A 12 22.64 48.22 34.86
CA HIS A 12 22.22 49.35 34.02
C HIS A 12 21.38 50.40 34.76
N VAL A 13 20.62 50.02 35.80
CA VAL A 13 19.83 50.99 36.58
C VAL A 13 20.73 51.81 37.52
N ALA A 14 21.87 51.26 37.96
CA ALA A 14 22.74 51.93 38.93
C ALA A 14 23.53 53.13 38.37
N ASN A 15 23.62 53.33 37.04
CA ASN A 15 24.55 54.32 36.47
C ASN A 15 23.97 55.35 35.49
N GLN A 16 22.70 55.29 35.09
CA GLN A 16 22.06 56.36 34.30
C GLN A 16 20.55 56.43 34.55
N ILE A 17 20.14 56.99 35.69
CA ILE A 17 18.80 57.55 35.83
C ILE A 17 18.93 59.05 35.56
N GLN A 18 18.67 59.46 34.31
CA GLN A 18 18.39 60.86 34.02
C GLN A 18 17.15 61.28 34.84
N PRO A 19 17.14 62.47 35.47
CA PRO A 19 15.98 62.96 36.21
C PRO A 19 14.80 63.11 35.25
N GLY A 20 13.83 62.20 35.33
CA GLY A 20 12.62 62.21 34.49
C GLY A 20 12.16 60.86 33.97
N ILE A 21 12.98 59.80 34.02
CA ILE A 21 12.55 58.45 33.64
C ILE A 21 12.03 57.71 34.88
N ASP A 22 10.71 57.49 34.91
CA ASP A 22 10.02 56.79 35.99
C ASP A 22 10.39 55.29 35.97
N VAL A 23 10.96 54.79 37.07
CA VAL A 23 11.30 53.38 37.27
C VAL A 23 10.07 52.48 37.04
N ALA A 24 8.86 52.96 37.33
CA ALA A 24 7.63 52.24 37.07
C ALA A 24 7.43 51.92 35.57
N ASN A 25 7.82 52.83 34.67
CA ASN A 25 7.73 52.61 33.23
C ASN A 25 8.73 51.55 32.75
N ILE A 26 9.95 51.53 33.30
CA ILE A 26 10.97 50.52 32.98
C ILE A 26 10.47 49.13 33.40
N VAL A 27 9.92 49.00 34.60
CA VAL A 27 9.35 47.74 35.11
C VAL A 27 8.16 47.30 34.24
N ALA A 28 7.26 48.21 33.89
CA ALA A 28 6.11 47.90 33.03
C ALA A 28 6.53 47.37 31.65
N VAL A 29 7.54 47.99 31.01
CA VAL A 29 8.08 47.51 29.73
C VAL A 29 8.72 46.14 29.87
N ALA A 30 9.48 45.89 30.95
CA ALA A 30 10.07 44.58 31.21
C ALA A 30 9.01 43.48 31.38
N PHE A 31 7.91 43.77 32.10
CA PHE A 31 6.78 42.85 32.23
C PHE A 31 6.09 42.56 30.89
N LEU A 32 5.87 43.58 30.05
CA LEU A 32 5.28 43.40 28.72
C LEU A 32 6.16 42.54 27.81
N LEU A 33 7.48 42.75 27.83
CA LEU A 33 8.43 41.93 27.08
C LEU A 33 8.45 40.48 27.59
N ALA A 34 8.44 40.27 28.91
CA ALA A 34 8.36 38.93 29.49
C ALA A 34 7.06 38.20 29.09
N ALA A 35 5.92 38.89 29.17
CA ALA A 35 4.63 38.37 28.73
C ALA A 35 4.66 38.01 27.24
N PHE A 36 5.20 38.89 26.39
CA PHE A 36 5.36 38.63 24.96
C PHE A 36 6.21 37.40 24.67
N VAL A 37 7.35 37.24 25.36
CA VAL A 37 8.23 36.07 25.19
C VAL A 37 7.52 34.79 25.61
N ILE A 38 6.77 34.81 26.71
CA ILE A 38 5.97 33.65 27.17
C ILE A 38 4.90 33.30 26.14
N SER A 39 4.09 34.26 25.72
CA SER A 39 3.04 34.04 24.71
C SER A 39 3.61 33.57 23.38
N TYR A 40 4.74 34.11 22.94
CA TYR A 40 5.41 33.66 21.72
C TYR A 40 5.93 32.22 21.83
N LYS A 41 6.48 31.85 22.99
CA LYS A 41 6.95 30.48 23.27
C LYS A 41 5.78 29.50 23.30
N GLU A 42 4.66 29.87 23.88
CA GLU A 42 3.42 29.08 23.90
C GLU A 42 2.86 28.91 22.49
N TYR A 43 2.71 29.99 21.72
CA TYR A 43 2.28 29.94 20.32
C TYR A 43 3.15 29.01 19.47
N ARG A 44 4.48 29.09 19.62
CA ARG A 44 5.41 28.20 18.90
C ARG A 44 5.24 26.74 19.32
N ARG A 45 4.95 26.48 20.60
CA ARG A 45 4.72 25.13 21.12
C ARG A 45 3.42 24.54 20.58
N ASP A 46 2.36 25.32 20.55
CA ASP A 46 1.07 24.87 20.03
C ASP A 46 1.11 24.63 18.53
N LYS A 47 1.79 25.50 17.77
CA LYS A 47 2.01 25.25 16.33
C LYS A 47 2.75 23.94 16.05
N ARG A 48 3.75 23.58 16.89
CA ARG A 48 4.43 22.29 16.79
C ARG A 48 3.51 21.13 17.13
N ARG A 49 2.74 21.24 18.22
CA ARG A 49 1.75 20.21 18.61
C ARG A 49 0.75 19.93 17.51
N THR A 50 0.19 20.96 16.88
CA THR A 50 -0.76 20.79 15.78
C THR A 50 -0.13 20.12 14.56
N GLN A 51 1.16 20.39 14.29
CA GLN A 51 1.87 19.72 13.20
C GLN A 51 2.13 18.24 13.54
N ASP A 52 2.59 17.96 14.75
CA ASP A 52 2.85 16.60 15.23
C ASP A 52 1.56 15.76 15.25
N GLU A 53 0.43 16.35 15.65
CA GLU A 53 -0.90 15.73 15.60
C GLU A 53 -1.31 15.39 14.17
N LYS A 54 -1.17 16.33 13.22
CA LYS A 54 -1.46 16.06 11.80
C LYS A 54 -0.58 14.95 11.23
N GLU A 55 0.71 14.96 11.53
CA GLU A 55 1.65 13.92 11.10
C GLU A 55 1.34 12.57 11.74
N ARG A 56 0.81 12.55 12.96
CA ARG A 56 0.35 11.34 13.62
C ARG A 56 -0.93 10.81 12.98
N ASP A 57 -1.90 11.66 12.70
CA ASP A 57 -3.17 11.27 12.07
C ASP A 57 -2.96 10.73 10.66
N ILE A 58 -2.05 11.34 9.89
CA ILE A 58 -1.64 10.83 8.56
C ILE A 58 -1.06 9.41 8.72
N ARG A 59 -0.13 9.22 9.66
CA ARG A 59 0.49 7.91 9.92
C ARG A 59 -0.54 6.86 10.35
N ILE A 60 -1.49 7.21 11.23
CA ILE A 60 -2.54 6.29 11.68
C ILE A 60 -3.43 5.90 10.49
N ASN A 61 -3.87 6.86 9.69
CA ASN A 61 -4.70 6.59 8.51
C ASN A 61 -3.96 5.71 7.48
N GLU A 62 -2.66 5.92 7.32
CA GLU A 62 -1.84 5.10 6.41
C GLU A 62 -1.67 3.67 6.94
N LEU A 63 -1.48 3.49 8.24
CA LEU A 63 -1.46 2.18 8.90
C LEU A 63 -2.81 1.46 8.81
N ASP A 64 -3.91 2.16 9.07
CA ASP A 64 -5.26 1.59 8.98
C ASP A 64 -5.56 1.12 7.55
N LYS A 65 -5.13 1.88 6.53
CA LYS A 65 -5.23 1.47 5.12
C LYS A 65 -4.39 0.23 4.84
N GLN A 66 -3.18 0.14 5.38
CA GLN A 66 -2.32 -1.04 5.20
C GLN A 66 -2.94 -2.28 5.86
N ILE A 67 -3.41 -2.17 7.10
CA ILE A 67 -4.07 -3.27 7.83
C ILE A 67 -5.34 -3.71 7.11
N SER A 68 -6.14 -2.76 6.62
CA SER A 68 -7.37 -3.06 5.88
C SER A 68 -7.08 -3.84 4.58
N ARG A 69 -6.07 -3.42 3.82
CA ARG A 69 -5.62 -4.14 2.61
C ARG A 69 -5.07 -5.52 2.93
N GLU A 70 -4.26 -5.65 3.98
CA GLU A 70 -3.74 -6.94 4.43
C GLU A 70 -4.86 -7.91 4.79
N SER A 71 -5.85 -7.42 5.55
CA SER A 71 -7.01 -8.21 5.97
C SER A 71 -7.84 -8.66 4.76
N SER A 72 -8.09 -7.75 3.81
CA SER A 72 -8.76 -8.03 2.54
C SER A 72 -8.05 -9.12 1.73
N ALA A 73 -6.75 -8.96 1.51
CA ALA A 73 -5.90 -9.92 0.80
C ALA A 73 -5.95 -11.31 1.44
N LYS A 74 -5.80 -11.37 2.76
CA LYS A 74 -5.86 -12.63 3.52
C LYS A 74 -7.24 -13.27 3.45
N SER A 75 -8.31 -12.48 3.52
CA SER A 75 -9.68 -12.99 3.43
C SER A 75 -9.95 -13.63 2.08
N LEU A 76 -9.67 -12.91 0.98
CA LEU A 76 -9.87 -13.41 -0.38
C LEU A 76 -9.02 -14.65 -0.67
N TYR A 77 -7.75 -14.63 -0.27
CA TYR A 77 -6.87 -15.78 -0.44
C TYR A 77 -7.35 -17.00 0.36
N ASN A 78 -7.84 -16.80 1.58
CA ASN A 78 -8.41 -17.90 2.38
C ASN A 78 -9.69 -18.46 1.73
N ASP A 79 -10.54 -17.62 1.16
CA ASP A 79 -11.73 -18.07 0.45
C ASP A 79 -11.38 -18.86 -0.81
N TYR A 80 -10.37 -18.42 -1.57
CA TYR A 80 -9.78 -19.22 -2.65
C TYR A 80 -9.27 -20.57 -2.14
N LEU A 81 -8.51 -20.63 -1.04
CA LEU A 81 -8.00 -21.89 -0.50
C LEU A 81 -9.12 -22.84 -0.06
N LYS A 82 -10.20 -22.32 0.53
CA LYS A 82 -11.38 -23.12 0.88
C LYS A 82 -12.01 -23.74 -0.37
N LEU A 83 -12.15 -22.96 -1.45
CA LEU A 83 -12.67 -23.48 -2.72
C LEU A 83 -11.73 -24.50 -3.35
N TYR A 84 -10.43 -24.24 -3.34
CA TYR A 84 -9.38 -25.13 -3.83
C TYR A 84 -9.46 -26.52 -3.17
N LEU A 85 -9.67 -26.55 -1.85
CA LEU A 85 -9.80 -27.79 -1.08
C LEU A 85 -11.18 -28.45 -1.24
N LYS A 86 -12.25 -27.66 -1.35
CA LYS A 86 -13.62 -28.16 -1.49
C LYS A 86 -13.88 -28.76 -2.86
N PHE A 87 -13.25 -28.23 -3.91
CA PHE A 87 -13.46 -28.61 -5.30
C PHE A 87 -12.15 -28.99 -5.99
N PRO A 88 -11.54 -30.14 -5.65
CA PRO A 88 -10.23 -30.55 -6.18
C PRO A 88 -10.22 -30.79 -7.70
N GLY A 89 -11.38 -31.07 -8.31
CA GLY A 89 -11.49 -31.15 -9.77
C GLY A 89 -11.25 -29.79 -10.41
N LEU A 90 -11.95 -28.75 -9.92
CA LEU A 90 -11.82 -27.39 -10.42
C LEU A 90 -10.40 -26.88 -10.25
N SER A 91 -9.74 -27.12 -9.10
CA SER A 91 -8.37 -26.68 -8.87
C SER A 91 -7.30 -27.36 -9.74
N MET A 92 -7.66 -28.44 -10.43
CA MET A 92 -6.82 -29.08 -11.44
C MET A 92 -7.17 -28.64 -12.86
N GLY A 93 -8.02 -27.63 -13.03
CA GLY A 93 -8.53 -27.19 -14.33
C GLY A 93 -9.54 -28.15 -14.96
N LYS A 94 -10.13 -29.07 -14.17
CA LYS A 94 -11.06 -30.08 -14.68
C LYS A 94 -12.50 -29.64 -14.45
N TYR A 95 -13.19 -29.35 -15.54
CA TYR A 95 -14.63 -29.08 -15.59
C TYR A 95 -15.21 -29.68 -16.88
N ARG A 96 -16.53 -29.87 -16.91
CA ARG A 96 -17.26 -30.43 -18.05
C ARG A 96 -17.69 -29.31 -18.98
N LYS A 97 -17.02 -29.20 -20.14
CA LYS A 97 -17.44 -28.29 -21.19
C LYS A 97 -18.82 -28.68 -21.74
N GLY A 98 -19.68 -27.70 -21.95
CA GLY A 98 -21.07 -27.86 -22.39
C GLY A 98 -22.05 -28.23 -21.27
N ASP A 99 -21.60 -28.27 -20.01
CA ASP A 99 -22.48 -28.33 -18.83
C ASP A 99 -22.51 -26.94 -18.18
N ASP A 100 -23.53 -26.15 -18.50
CA ASP A 100 -23.67 -24.75 -18.05
C ASP A 100 -23.42 -24.59 -16.54
N VAL A 101 -23.88 -25.56 -15.73
CA VAL A 101 -23.73 -25.49 -14.27
C VAL A 101 -22.29 -25.71 -13.83
N ASP A 102 -21.54 -26.59 -14.51
CA ASP A 102 -20.14 -26.84 -14.17
C ASP A 102 -19.23 -25.74 -14.72
N GLU A 103 -19.57 -25.17 -15.87
CA GLU A 103 -18.90 -23.99 -16.44
C GLU A 103 -19.06 -22.76 -15.53
N ASP A 104 -20.28 -22.45 -15.07
CA ASP A 104 -20.52 -21.34 -14.13
C ASP A 104 -19.75 -21.50 -12.81
N ARG A 105 -19.66 -22.74 -12.31
CA ARG A 105 -18.87 -23.05 -11.11
C ARG A 105 -17.38 -22.84 -11.34
N TYR A 106 -16.90 -23.24 -12.51
CA TYR A 106 -15.50 -23.09 -12.87
C TYR A 106 -15.13 -21.62 -13.13
N ASP A 107 -16.00 -20.85 -13.78
CA ASP A 107 -15.85 -19.40 -13.93
C ASP A 107 -15.78 -18.69 -12.57
N THR A 108 -16.72 -19.02 -11.66
CA THR A 108 -16.71 -18.50 -10.29
C THR A 108 -15.40 -18.85 -9.56
N PHE A 109 -14.92 -20.09 -9.71
CA PHE A 109 -13.67 -20.53 -9.12
C PHE A 109 -12.47 -19.73 -9.63
N VAL A 110 -12.35 -19.59 -10.96
CA VAL A 110 -11.25 -18.85 -11.59
C VAL A 110 -11.31 -17.36 -11.24
N SER A 111 -12.50 -16.76 -11.24
CA SER A 111 -12.71 -15.37 -10.85
C SER A 111 -12.26 -15.07 -9.42
N ILE A 112 -12.60 -15.95 -8.47
CA ILE A 112 -12.16 -15.82 -7.07
C ILE A 112 -10.65 -16.05 -6.95
N MET A 113 -10.10 -17.04 -7.66
CA MET A 113 -8.66 -17.29 -7.69
C MET A 113 -7.88 -16.06 -8.19
N LEU A 114 -8.25 -15.52 -9.36
CA LEU A 114 -7.58 -14.36 -9.96
C LEU A 114 -7.67 -13.14 -9.06
N SER A 115 -8.85 -12.87 -8.47
CA SER A 115 -9.04 -11.76 -7.52
C SER A 115 -8.17 -11.92 -6.27
N ALA A 116 -8.06 -13.14 -5.74
CA ALA A 116 -7.20 -13.43 -4.60
C ALA A 116 -5.71 -13.21 -4.90
N PHE A 117 -5.25 -13.59 -6.10
CA PHE A 117 -3.86 -13.33 -6.51
C PHE A 117 -3.61 -11.85 -6.73
N ASP A 118 -4.52 -11.11 -7.38
CA ASP A 118 -4.37 -9.68 -7.61
C ASP A 118 -4.23 -8.91 -6.28
N GLU A 119 -5.12 -9.16 -5.32
CA GLU A 119 -5.07 -8.51 -4.01
C GLU A 119 -3.80 -8.90 -3.23
N ALA A 120 -3.40 -10.18 -3.27
CA ALA A 120 -2.19 -10.66 -2.60
C ALA A 120 -0.90 -10.06 -3.20
N ILE A 121 -0.82 -9.92 -4.52
CA ILE A 121 0.30 -9.32 -5.24
C ILE A 121 0.35 -7.81 -5.01
N ASN A 122 -0.79 -7.14 -4.90
CA ASN A 122 -0.80 -5.71 -4.58
C ASN A 122 -0.33 -5.40 -3.16
N TYR A 123 -0.59 -6.32 -2.23
CA TYR A 123 -0.19 -6.18 -0.84
C TYR A 123 1.27 -6.59 -0.61
N THR A 124 1.77 -7.64 -1.27
CA THR A 124 3.13 -8.14 -1.05
C THR A 124 4.15 -7.51 -1.99
N GLU A 125 5.36 -7.28 -1.48
CA GLU A 125 6.48 -6.85 -2.32
C GLU A 125 7.22 -8.06 -2.87
N GLY A 126 7.61 -7.98 -4.14
CA GLY A 126 8.45 -8.98 -4.82
C GLY A 126 7.69 -10.13 -5.47
N ASP A 127 8.44 -11.13 -5.93
CA ASP A 127 7.96 -12.22 -6.78
C ASP A 127 7.42 -13.43 -5.99
N TYR A 128 7.08 -13.28 -4.71
CA TYR A 128 6.71 -14.41 -3.84
C TYR A 128 5.57 -15.25 -4.43
N TYR A 129 4.53 -14.60 -4.94
CA TYR A 129 3.38 -15.27 -5.55
C TYR A 129 3.59 -15.64 -7.01
N PHE A 130 4.68 -15.21 -7.65
CA PHE A 130 4.88 -15.39 -9.08
C PHE A 130 4.88 -16.87 -9.49
N GLN A 131 5.64 -17.72 -8.79
CA GLN A 131 5.71 -19.15 -9.11
C GLN A 131 4.34 -19.82 -8.96
N ILE A 132 3.61 -19.49 -7.89
CA ILE A 132 2.28 -20.06 -7.63
C ILE A 132 1.30 -19.61 -8.72
N LEU A 133 1.28 -18.31 -9.04
CA LEU A 133 0.45 -17.74 -10.09
C LEU A 133 0.74 -18.41 -11.43
N ARG A 134 2.02 -18.51 -11.81
CA ARG A 134 2.43 -19.16 -13.07
C ARG A 134 1.94 -20.60 -13.16
N ASP A 135 2.06 -21.37 -12.08
CA ASP A 135 1.59 -22.76 -12.06
C ASP A 135 0.05 -22.85 -12.15
N GLN A 136 -0.68 -21.87 -11.62
CA GLN A 136 -2.14 -21.76 -11.82
C GLN A 136 -2.48 -21.37 -13.26
N LEU A 137 -1.81 -20.37 -13.83
CA LEU A 137 -2.02 -19.95 -15.21
C LEU A 137 -1.67 -21.07 -16.20
N PHE A 138 -0.70 -21.92 -15.88
CA PHE A 138 -0.41 -23.11 -16.67
C PHE A 138 -1.57 -24.12 -16.61
N ARG A 139 -2.05 -24.45 -15.39
CA ARG A 139 -3.15 -25.41 -15.19
C ARG A 139 -4.47 -24.95 -15.81
N HIS A 140 -4.77 -23.67 -15.70
CA HIS A 140 -6.03 -23.07 -16.13
C HIS A 140 -5.90 -22.33 -17.46
N GLY A 141 -4.76 -22.48 -18.15
CA GLY A 141 -4.37 -21.66 -19.28
C GLY A 141 -5.36 -21.70 -20.44
N GLU A 142 -5.97 -22.86 -20.70
CA GLU A 142 -6.99 -22.99 -21.75
C GLU A 142 -8.19 -22.05 -21.54
N TYR A 143 -8.57 -21.81 -20.28
CA TYR A 143 -9.70 -20.94 -19.94
C TYR A 143 -9.26 -19.48 -19.75
N ILE A 144 -8.12 -19.25 -19.11
CA ILE A 144 -7.69 -17.90 -18.70
C ILE A 144 -7.00 -17.16 -19.85
N ARG A 145 -6.25 -17.85 -20.71
CA ARG A 145 -5.46 -17.20 -21.78
C ARG A 145 -6.33 -16.33 -22.70
N PRO A 146 -7.51 -16.77 -23.18
CA PRO A 146 -8.37 -15.93 -24.00
C PRO A 146 -8.85 -14.64 -23.29
N LEU A 147 -8.89 -14.65 -21.96
CA LEU A 147 -9.40 -13.54 -21.16
C LEU A 147 -8.29 -12.54 -20.80
N LEU A 148 -7.11 -13.03 -20.46
CA LEU A 148 -6.06 -12.21 -19.84
C LEU A 148 -4.78 -12.07 -20.64
N HIS A 149 -4.55 -12.81 -21.72
CA HIS A 149 -3.30 -12.71 -22.46
C HIS A 149 -3.23 -11.41 -23.27
N LYS A 150 -2.15 -10.64 -23.14
CA LYS A 150 -1.96 -9.32 -23.80
C LYS A 150 -2.12 -9.34 -25.33
N ASP A 151 -1.78 -10.46 -25.96
CA ASP A 151 -1.82 -10.63 -27.42
C ASP A 151 -3.17 -11.14 -27.95
N VAL A 152 -4.16 -11.38 -27.10
CA VAL A 152 -5.50 -11.84 -27.52
C VAL A 152 -6.42 -10.62 -27.76
N PRO A 153 -7.08 -10.53 -28.92
CA PRO A 153 -8.09 -9.49 -29.17
C PRO A 153 -9.19 -9.51 -28.11
N ASP A 154 -9.68 -8.34 -27.71
CA ASP A 154 -10.76 -8.14 -26.73
C ASP A 154 -10.42 -8.51 -25.27
N ALA A 155 -9.19 -8.98 -24.98
CA ALA A 155 -8.73 -9.24 -23.62
C ALA A 155 -8.73 -7.97 -22.74
N ASP A 156 -8.62 -6.78 -23.33
CA ASP A 156 -8.63 -5.49 -22.63
C ASP A 156 -9.88 -5.29 -21.76
N ASN A 157 -11.03 -5.84 -22.17
CA ASN A 157 -12.28 -5.76 -21.41
C ASN A 157 -12.18 -6.45 -20.04
N TYR A 158 -11.40 -7.53 -19.96
CA TYR A 158 -11.19 -8.29 -18.73
C TYR A 158 -9.96 -7.78 -17.98
N ARG A 159 -8.90 -7.40 -18.70
CA ARG A 159 -7.66 -6.88 -18.11
C ARG A 159 -7.91 -5.60 -17.31
N GLY A 160 -8.84 -4.74 -17.73
CA GLY A 160 -9.18 -3.51 -17.01
C GLY A 160 -9.69 -3.68 -15.57
N ILE A 161 -10.07 -4.90 -15.18
CA ILE A 161 -10.54 -5.23 -13.83
C ILE A 161 -9.37 -5.37 -12.84
N TYR A 162 -8.19 -5.75 -13.33
CA TYR A 162 -7.07 -6.15 -12.49
C TYR A 162 -6.00 -5.07 -12.38
N SER A 163 -5.19 -5.14 -11.33
CA SER A 163 -4.08 -4.20 -11.16
C SER A 163 -2.98 -4.38 -12.20
N THR A 164 -2.29 -3.28 -12.50
CA THR A 164 -1.13 -3.28 -13.42
C THR A 164 0.00 -4.18 -12.93
N LYS A 165 0.20 -4.28 -11.61
CA LYS A 165 1.21 -5.18 -11.02
C LYS A 165 0.89 -6.64 -11.29
N PHE A 166 -0.36 -7.03 -11.07
CA PHE A 166 -0.83 -8.39 -11.35
C PHE A 166 -0.70 -8.73 -12.84
N LEU A 167 -1.20 -7.85 -13.72
CA LEU A 167 -1.14 -8.06 -15.17
C LEU A 167 0.29 -8.20 -15.69
N ALA A 168 1.24 -7.43 -15.15
CA ALA A 168 2.65 -7.56 -15.51
C ALA A 168 3.22 -8.96 -15.15
N LEU A 169 2.78 -9.55 -14.03
CA LEU A 169 3.17 -10.91 -13.66
C LEU A 169 2.45 -11.97 -14.50
N VAL A 170 1.19 -11.74 -14.90
CA VAL A 170 0.46 -12.62 -15.83
C VAL A 170 1.15 -12.64 -17.19
N ASP A 171 1.52 -11.48 -17.72
CA ASP A 171 2.21 -11.36 -19.01
C ASP A 171 3.56 -12.08 -18.97
N ARG A 172 4.36 -11.85 -17.90
CA ARG A 172 5.61 -12.57 -17.69
C ARG A 172 5.40 -14.09 -17.59
N ALA A 173 4.35 -14.53 -16.88
CA ALA A 173 4.07 -15.96 -16.72
C ALA A 173 3.73 -16.62 -18.05
N TYR A 174 2.92 -15.97 -18.91
CA TYR A 174 2.62 -16.49 -20.23
C TYR A 174 3.83 -16.48 -21.16
N ASP A 175 4.67 -15.44 -21.12
CA ASP A 175 5.93 -15.41 -21.86
C ASP A 175 6.83 -16.61 -21.47
N GLU A 176 6.93 -16.93 -20.16
CA GLU A 176 7.69 -18.10 -19.67
C GLU A 176 7.05 -19.44 -20.10
N ILE A 177 5.71 -19.54 -20.07
CA ILE A 177 4.97 -20.75 -20.48
C ILE A 177 5.19 -21.01 -21.97
N ASP A 178 5.09 -20.00 -22.82
CA ASP A 178 5.21 -20.14 -24.27
C ASP A 178 6.63 -20.57 -24.69
N VAL A 179 7.66 -19.97 -24.09
CA VAL A 179 9.06 -20.39 -24.31
C VAL A 179 9.28 -21.86 -23.93
N ASN A 180 8.64 -22.34 -22.86
CA ASN A 180 8.78 -23.74 -22.44
C ASN A 180 8.07 -24.70 -23.39
N ILE A 181 6.91 -24.31 -23.94
CA ILE A 181 6.18 -25.09 -24.94
C ILE A 181 7.02 -25.21 -26.22
N GLU A 182 7.58 -24.12 -26.73
CA GLU A 182 8.44 -24.13 -27.92
C GLU A 182 9.70 -25.02 -27.76
N LYS A 183 10.34 -24.97 -26.58
CA LYS A 183 11.49 -25.83 -26.27
C LYS A 183 11.12 -27.31 -26.26
N SER A 184 9.99 -27.68 -25.67
CA SER A 184 9.54 -29.08 -25.62
C SER A 184 9.19 -29.64 -27.01
N ALA A 185 8.64 -28.79 -27.89
CA ALA A 185 8.35 -29.16 -29.28
C ALA A 185 9.62 -29.42 -30.11
N THR A 186 10.71 -28.68 -29.86
CA THR A 186 11.98 -28.81 -30.62
C THR A 186 12.88 -29.94 -30.14
N THR A 187 12.69 -30.45 -28.92
CA THR A 187 13.48 -31.58 -28.36
C THR A 187 12.85 -32.96 -28.57
N SER A 188 11.66 -33.06 -29.18
CA SER A 188 11.08 -34.36 -29.52
C SER A 188 11.77 -34.93 -30.77
N PRO A 189 12.54 -36.03 -30.68
CA PRO A 189 13.23 -36.59 -31.83
C PRO A 189 12.19 -37.13 -32.81
N SER A 190 12.40 -36.88 -34.10
CA SER A 190 11.66 -37.50 -35.19
C SER A 190 11.86 -39.02 -35.14
N GLY A 191 11.05 -39.70 -34.33
CA GLY A 191 10.96 -41.15 -34.27
C GLY A 191 10.42 -41.64 -35.60
N SER A 192 11.33 -42.20 -36.39
CA SER A 192 11.10 -42.90 -37.66
C SER A 192 10.53 -44.29 -37.43
#